data_AF-A0A7W0EI55-F1
#
_entry.id   AF-A0A7W0EI55-F1
#
_cell.length_a   1.000
_cell.length_b   1.000
_cell.length_c   1.000
_cell.angle_alpha   90.00
_cell.angle_beta   90.00
_cell.angle_gamma   90.00
#
_symmetry.space_group_name_H-M   'P 1'
#
loop_
_entity.id
_entity.type
_entity.pdbx_description
1 polymer ?
#
loop_
_entity_poly.entity_id
_entity_poly.type
_entity_poly.pdbx_seq_one_letter_code
_entity_poly.pdbx_strand_id
1 'polypeptide(L)'
;MDRKSLGILVVEDNAMMQKMITAMLEGLGFQKFTLAPNGKVAWQKLTTGEPIHLIISDLNMPEMDGIELLEKVRSSEKFWDLPFVIITAEENQSQLFSSIEIEVDSYILKPFTPIKLEEEISRVLDKKFNPSPYTIALQEGRSLLAMGEDSATTMAAFKTAIRLQPLEADPYYFSAIIHDREGRHAEAKACLEKCILLKEAYPKAYDLMGLIFHREKNYTAERKILSRISELSPHKLERNLNLALASVKIGDQDGVRKCLKIAARRVNPDDLATYERIFKIYLEDPSMAAEAETVYKKYIDKKMNNPRLLNKFALHFKEIKDYERAIFFLERIVHIWRTSKDHGIPPEDMAVFYFNLGVATIEQANTYTDAAQKNTGYKTAAKVLDKAIDCSYKHAGAQKLYEWVTARLK
;
A
#
# COMPACT_ATOMS: atom_id res chain seq x y z
N MET A 1 34.68 22.82 7.04
CA MET A 1 34.57 21.37 6.73
C MET A 1 35.81 20.95 5.97
N ASP A 2 36.50 19.90 6.41
CA ASP A 2 37.64 19.35 5.65
C ASP A 2 37.13 18.36 4.59
N ARG A 3 37.06 18.81 3.31
CA ARG A 3 36.59 18.01 2.17
C ARG A 3 37.40 16.71 2.00
N LYS A 4 38.66 16.66 2.43
CA LYS A 4 39.53 15.47 2.29
C LYS A 4 39.12 14.33 3.23
N SER A 5 38.46 14.65 4.33
CA SER A 5 37.98 13.67 5.30
C SER A 5 36.69 12.96 4.88
N LEU A 6 35.93 13.55 3.94
CA LEU A 6 34.61 13.08 3.54
C LEU A 6 34.70 11.98 2.46
N GLY A 7 34.17 10.80 2.79
CA GLY A 7 33.91 9.73 1.84
C GLY A 7 32.73 10.03 0.91
N ILE A 8 32.95 9.93 -0.40
CA ILE A 8 31.91 10.04 -1.43
C ILE A 8 31.70 8.70 -2.11
N LEU A 9 30.45 8.26 -2.20
CA LEU A 9 30.03 7.10 -2.99
C LEU A 9 29.56 7.57 -4.36
N VAL A 10 30.31 7.26 -5.41
CA VAL A 10 29.96 7.57 -6.81
C VAL A 10 29.38 6.31 -7.46
N VAL A 11 28.11 6.39 -7.87
CA VAL A 11 27.34 5.28 -8.43
C VAL A 11 26.99 5.61 -9.87
N GLU A 12 27.60 4.93 -10.82
CA GLU A 12 27.48 5.24 -12.25
C GLU A 12 27.95 4.01 -13.05
N ASP A 13 27.11 3.53 -13.98
CA ASP A 13 27.36 2.31 -14.75
C ASP A 13 28.31 2.57 -15.93
N ASN A 14 28.35 3.82 -16.42
CA ASN A 14 29.33 4.24 -17.41
C ASN A 14 30.69 4.57 -16.76
N ALA A 15 31.66 3.67 -16.93
CA ALA A 15 33.00 3.81 -16.35
C ALA A 15 33.73 5.12 -16.76
N MET A 16 33.46 5.69 -17.95
CA MET A 16 34.05 6.98 -18.35
C MET A 16 33.41 8.14 -17.59
N MET A 17 32.09 8.14 -17.44
CA MET A 17 31.37 9.16 -16.67
C MET A 17 31.72 9.10 -15.19
N GLN A 18 31.83 7.90 -14.61
CA GLN A 18 32.27 7.70 -13.23
C GLN A 18 33.66 8.28 -12.98
N LYS A 19 34.62 8.03 -13.89
CA LYS A 19 35.97 8.62 -13.84
C LYS A 19 35.95 10.14 -13.97
N MET A 20 35.13 10.67 -14.90
CA MET A 20 34.99 12.11 -15.08
C MET A 20 34.45 12.80 -13.83
N ILE A 21 33.38 12.25 -13.22
CA ILE A 21 32.81 12.76 -11.97
C ILE A 21 33.87 12.72 -10.87
N THR A 22 34.57 11.60 -10.72
CA THR A 22 35.64 11.44 -9.70
C THR A 22 36.75 12.47 -9.88
N ALA A 23 37.25 12.67 -11.11
CA ALA A 23 38.28 13.66 -11.41
C ALA A 23 37.82 15.11 -11.12
N MET A 24 36.55 15.42 -11.40
CA MET A 24 35.98 16.73 -11.03
C MET A 24 35.99 16.89 -9.50
N LEU A 25 35.53 15.89 -8.74
CA LEU A 25 35.52 15.91 -7.27
C LEU A 25 36.92 16.01 -6.65
N GLU A 26 37.91 15.34 -7.24
CA GLU A 26 39.32 15.48 -6.86
C GLU A 26 39.80 16.92 -7.02
N GLY A 27 39.46 17.57 -8.14
CA GLY A 27 39.73 18.99 -8.38
C GLY A 27 39.06 19.93 -7.36
N LEU A 28 37.94 19.50 -6.77
CA LEU A 28 37.23 20.22 -5.70
C LEU A 28 37.79 19.94 -4.29
N GLY A 29 38.81 19.08 -4.18
CA GLY A 29 39.52 18.79 -2.93
C GLY A 29 39.00 17.57 -2.14
N PHE A 30 38.10 16.77 -2.72
CA PHE A 30 37.72 15.47 -2.14
C PHE A 30 38.79 14.41 -2.45
N GLN A 31 38.99 13.45 -1.56
CA GLN A 31 40.07 12.44 -1.70
C GLN A 31 39.64 11.00 -1.41
N LYS A 32 38.46 10.79 -0.83
CA LYS A 32 37.97 9.47 -0.44
C LYS A 32 36.78 9.09 -1.30
N PHE A 33 36.99 8.17 -2.23
CA PHE A 33 35.96 7.73 -3.17
C PHE A 33 35.69 6.24 -3.02
N THR A 34 34.42 5.90 -2.94
CA THR A 34 33.93 4.54 -3.14
C THR A 34 33.18 4.52 -4.45
N LEU A 35 33.56 3.64 -5.38
CA LEU A 35 32.95 3.56 -6.71
C LEU A 35 32.00 2.37 -6.79
N ALA A 36 30.85 2.52 -7.42
CA ALA A 36 29.91 1.43 -7.65
C ALA A 36 29.30 1.51 -9.06
N PRO A 37 29.19 0.38 -9.80
CA PRO A 37 28.63 0.38 -11.15
C PRO A 37 27.09 0.33 -11.18
N ASN A 38 26.43 0.14 -10.05
CA ASN A 38 24.96 0.15 -9.92
C ASN A 38 24.52 0.29 -8.46
N GLY A 39 23.21 0.49 -8.25
CA GLY A 39 22.63 0.67 -6.92
C GLY A 39 22.80 -0.52 -5.97
N LYS A 40 22.86 -1.75 -6.50
CA LYS A 40 22.98 -2.96 -5.69
C LYS A 40 24.37 -3.07 -5.06
N VAL A 41 25.42 -2.82 -5.87
CA VAL A 41 26.80 -2.76 -5.37
C VAL A 41 27.00 -1.53 -4.47
N ALA A 42 26.39 -0.39 -4.81
CA ALA A 42 26.41 0.81 -3.97
C ALA A 42 25.86 0.52 -2.57
N TRP A 43 24.71 -0.15 -2.49
CA TRP A 43 24.10 -0.54 -1.22
C TRP A 43 24.99 -1.48 -0.39
N GLN A 44 25.60 -2.47 -1.03
CA GLN A 44 26.56 -3.37 -0.36
C GLN A 44 27.73 -2.58 0.22
N LYS A 45 28.36 -1.71 -0.58
CA LYS A 45 29.50 -0.89 -0.13
C LYS A 45 29.11 0.12 0.95
N LEU A 46 27.92 0.71 0.87
CA LEU A 46 27.41 1.64 1.88
C LEU A 46 27.22 0.94 3.24
N THR A 47 26.81 -0.33 3.24
CA THR A 47 26.51 -1.09 4.46
C THR A 47 27.73 -1.75 5.09
N THR A 48 28.72 -2.17 4.29
CA THR A 48 29.90 -2.92 4.77
C THR A 48 31.21 -2.14 4.71
N GLY A 49 31.24 -1.00 4.02
CA GLY A 49 32.45 -0.25 3.71
C GLY A 49 32.78 0.86 4.71
N GLU A 50 33.66 1.76 4.27
CA GLU A 50 34.05 2.95 5.02
C GLU A 50 32.90 3.96 5.14
N PRO A 51 32.96 4.89 6.13
CA PRO A 51 31.95 5.94 6.27
C PRO A 51 31.78 6.80 5.03
N ILE A 52 30.56 6.81 4.49
CA ILE A 52 30.13 7.67 3.38
C ILE A 52 29.37 8.86 3.93
N HIS A 53 29.62 10.04 3.36
CA HIS A 53 29.02 11.32 3.74
C HIS A 53 28.20 11.94 2.61
N LEU A 54 28.36 11.44 1.38
CA LEU A 54 27.62 11.87 0.19
C LEU A 54 27.52 10.73 -0.81
N ILE A 55 26.33 10.53 -1.37
CA ILE A 55 26.09 9.67 -2.52
C ILE A 55 25.85 10.56 -3.75
N ILE A 56 26.56 10.26 -4.82
CA ILE A 56 26.29 10.82 -6.15
C ILE A 56 25.92 9.64 -7.04
N SER A 57 24.69 9.59 -7.53
CA SER A 57 24.18 8.45 -8.29
C SER A 57 23.67 8.88 -9.65
N ASP A 58 23.96 8.11 -10.70
CA ASP A 58 23.14 8.13 -11.90
C ASP A 58 21.71 7.68 -11.55
N LEU A 59 20.75 8.13 -12.34
CA LEU A 59 19.36 7.71 -12.22
C LEU A 59 19.13 6.38 -12.91
N ASN A 60 19.62 6.19 -14.13
CA ASN A 60 19.34 5.01 -14.95
C ASN A 60 20.53 4.05 -14.90
N MET A 61 20.40 2.91 -14.21
CA MET A 61 21.48 1.91 -14.09
C MET A 61 20.89 0.49 -14.11
N PRO A 62 21.65 -0.54 -14.53
CA PRO A 62 21.21 -1.93 -14.48
C PRO A 62 21.13 -2.46 -13.05
N GLU A 63 20.39 -3.57 -12.86
CA GLU A 63 20.15 -4.29 -11.58
C GLU A 63 19.38 -3.52 -10.49
N MET A 64 19.80 -2.30 -10.16
CA MET A 64 19.13 -1.39 -9.24
C MET A 64 19.45 0.03 -9.66
N ASP A 65 18.42 0.78 -10.00
CA ASP A 65 18.54 2.14 -10.49
C ASP A 65 18.76 3.15 -9.35
N GLY A 66 18.96 4.43 -9.69
CA GLY A 66 19.21 5.49 -8.71
C GLY A 66 18.00 5.81 -7.84
N ILE A 67 16.78 5.57 -8.34
CA ILE A 67 15.54 5.76 -7.59
C ILE A 67 15.39 4.66 -6.56
N GLU A 68 15.53 3.40 -6.96
CA GLU A 68 15.48 2.23 -6.07
C GLU A 68 16.57 2.32 -5.00
N LEU A 69 17.77 2.78 -5.35
CA LEU A 69 18.83 3.05 -4.38
C LEU A 69 18.42 4.15 -3.39
N LEU A 70 17.88 5.27 -3.88
CA LEU A 70 17.42 6.36 -3.03
C LEU A 70 16.28 5.91 -2.09
N GLU A 71 15.30 5.15 -2.56
CA GLU A 71 14.24 4.56 -1.71
C GLU A 71 14.84 3.73 -0.60
N LYS A 72 15.84 2.89 -0.93
CA LYS A 72 16.51 2.01 0.02
C LYS A 72 17.32 2.79 1.05
N VAL A 73 18.00 3.86 0.64
CA VAL A 73 18.73 4.77 1.54
C VAL A 73 17.77 5.49 2.47
N ARG A 74 16.67 6.05 1.94
CA ARG A 74 15.67 6.78 2.73
C ARG A 74 14.87 5.89 3.68
N SER A 75 14.74 4.60 3.37
CA SER A 75 14.08 3.60 4.24
C SER A 75 15.00 3.06 5.35
N SER A 76 16.29 3.40 5.35
CA SER A 76 17.26 2.92 6.32
C SER A 76 17.40 3.86 7.51
N GLU A 77 17.16 3.39 8.73
CA GLU A 77 17.38 4.16 9.96
C GLU A 77 18.80 4.73 10.09
N LYS A 78 19.80 4.06 9.50
CA LYS A 78 21.20 4.49 9.54
C LYS A 78 21.55 5.54 8.48
N PHE A 79 20.88 5.51 7.33
CA PHE A 79 21.28 6.30 6.15
C PHE A 79 20.20 7.27 5.67
N TRP A 80 19.05 7.36 6.35
CA TRP A 80 17.93 8.18 5.90
C TRP A 80 18.30 9.65 5.69
N ASP A 81 19.24 10.17 6.48
CA ASP A 81 19.73 11.56 6.44
C ASP A 81 20.97 11.76 5.55
N LEU A 82 21.46 10.69 4.88
CA LEU A 82 22.69 10.74 4.09
C LEU A 82 22.46 11.59 2.82
N PRO A 83 23.27 12.63 2.57
CA PRO A 83 23.24 13.42 1.36
C PRO A 83 23.22 12.58 0.10
N PHE A 84 22.23 12.82 -0.76
CA PHE A 84 22.03 12.09 -1.99
C PHE A 84 21.78 13.05 -3.14
N VAL A 85 22.70 13.05 -4.10
CA VAL A 85 22.64 13.84 -5.33
C VAL A 85 22.43 12.91 -6.50
N ILE A 86 21.40 13.16 -7.30
CA ILE A 86 21.16 12.42 -8.54
C ILE A 86 21.74 13.18 -9.72
N ILE A 87 22.50 12.52 -10.58
CA ILE A 87 22.91 13.07 -11.88
C ILE A 87 22.12 12.31 -12.94
N THR A 88 21.49 13.00 -13.89
CA THR A 88 20.50 12.35 -14.74
C THR A 88 20.27 13.08 -16.05
N ALA A 89 19.86 12.35 -17.09
CA ALA A 89 19.52 12.91 -18.40
C ALA A 89 18.02 13.25 -18.56
N GLU A 90 17.12 12.84 -17.63
CA GLU A 90 15.70 13.20 -17.80
C GLU A 90 15.46 14.66 -17.45
N GLU A 91 14.70 15.37 -18.27
CA GLU A 91 14.39 16.79 -18.05
C GLU A 91 13.26 17.00 -17.03
N ASN A 92 12.35 16.03 -16.88
CA ASN A 92 11.14 16.13 -16.04
C ASN A 92 11.32 15.54 -14.62
N GLN A 93 12.45 15.82 -13.98
CA GLN A 93 12.81 15.22 -12.68
C GLN A 93 11.89 15.60 -11.54
N SER A 94 11.49 16.87 -11.48
CA SER A 94 10.56 17.34 -10.44
C SER A 94 9.24 16.56 -10.48
N GLN A 95 8.76 16.25 -11.68
CA GLN A 95 7.58 15.41 -11.90
C GLN A 95 7.86 13.95 -11.55
N LEU A 96 9.04 13.43 -11.90
CA LEU A 96 9.44 12.07 -11.56
C LEU A 96 9.49 11.85 -10.04
N PHE A 97 10.26 12.65 -9.30
CA PHE A 97 10.41 12.54 -7.85
C PHE A 97 9.12 12.83 -7.09
N SER A 98 8.29 13.77 -7.57
CA SER A 98 6.96 13.99 -6.99
C SER A 98 6.02 12.81 -7.24
N SER A 99 6.06 12.18 -8.41
CA SER A 99 5.23 11.02 -8.72
C SER A 99 5.56 9.80 -7.87
N ILE A 100 6.83 9.64 -7.47
CA ILE A 100 7.32 8.56 -6.61
C ILE A 100 7.44 8.98 -5.14
N GLU A 101 7.20 10.26 -4.81
CA GLU A 101 7.12 10.79 -3.44
C GLU A 101 8.38 10.59 -2.59
N ILE A 102 9.53 10.63 -3.26
CA ILE A 102 10.83 10.48 -2.62
C ILE A 102 11.51 11.85 -2.54
N GLU A 103 12.06 12.16 -1.38
CA GLU A 103 12.85 13.37 -1.18
C GLU A 103 14.32 13.12 -1.56
N VAL A 104 14.76 13.76 -2.64
CA VAL A 104 16.16 13.86 -3.05
C VAL A 104 16.74 15.19 -2.58
N ASP A 105 18.00 15.22 -2.14
CA ASP A 105 18.61 16.45 -1.63
C ASP A 105 18.97 17.43 -2.76
N SER A 106 19.45 16.88 -3.88
CA SER A 106 19.67 17.62 -5.12
C SER A 106 19.66 16.70 -6.34
N TYR A 107 19.43 17.28 -7.51
CA TYR A 107 19.66 16.61 -8.79
C TYR A 107 20.36 17.55 -9.77
N ILE A 108 21.11 16.97 -10.70
CA ILE A 108 21.93 17.65 -11.71
C ILE A 108 21.58 17.07 -13.07
N LEU A 109 21.23 17.93 -14.03
CA LEU A 109 20.92 17.52 -15.39
C LEU A 109 22.21 17.29 -16.20
N LYS A 110 22.28 16.21 -16.96
CA LYS A 110 23.32 15.93 -17.96
C LYS A 110 22.99 16.71 -19.25
N PRO A 111 23.94 17.39 -19.91
CA PRO A 111 25.34 17.62 -19.48
C PRO A 111 25.45 18.71 -18.40
N PHE A 112 26.46 18.59 -17.54
CA PHE A 112 26.74 19.56 -16.46
C PHE A 112 28.19 20.01 -16.46
N THR A 113 28.46 21.12 -15.78
CA THR A 113 29.81 21.68 -15.61
C THR A 113 30.38 21.33 -14.23
N PRO A 114 31.71 21.35 -14.05
CA PRO A 114 32.33 21.21 -12.73
C PRO A 114 31.81 22.24 -11.71
N ILE A 115 31.54 23.47 -12.17
CA ILE A 115 30.98 24.55 -11.32
C ILE A 115 29.60 24.14 -10.81
N LYS A 116 28.71 23.65 -11.70
CA LYS A 116 27.38 23.21 -11.29
C LYS A 116 27.44 22.03 -10.31
N LEU A 117 28.37 21.10 -10.53
CA LEU A 117 28.60 20.00 -9.59
C LEU A 117 29.05 20.52 -8.22
N GLU A 118 29.99 21.47 -8.18
CA GLU A 118 30.47 22.07 -6.93
C GLU A 118 29.36 22.81 -6.18
N GLU A 119 28.57 23.63 -6.87
CA GLU A 119 27.45 24.38 -6.29
C GLU A 119 26.48 23.45 -5.58
N GLU A 120 26.06 22.38 -6.25
CA GLU A 120 25.07 21.46 -5.70
C GLU A 120 25.62 20.62 -4.55
N ILE A 121 26.86 20.12 -4.67
CA ILE A 121 27.50 19.36 -3.60
C ILE A 121 27.73 20.24 -2.37
N SER A 122 28.25 21.45 -2.56
CA SER A 122 28.50 22.38 -1.45
C SER A 122 27.19 22.75 -0.76
N ARG A 123 26.13 23.04 -1.51
CA ARG A 123 24.79 23.33 -0.98
C ARG A 123 24.25 22.20 -0.10
N VAL A 124 24.36 20.96 -0.57
CA VAL A 124 23.86 19.79 0.17
C VAL A 124 24.72 19.49 1.41
N LEU A 125 26.05 19.55 1.27
CA LEU A 125 26.96 19.32 2.39
C LEU A 125 26.87 20.42 3.46
N ASP A 126 26.76 21.69 3.07
CA ASP A 126 26.58 22.80 4.01
C ASP A 126 25.28 22.63 4.80
N LYS A 127 24.19 22.22 4.15
CA LYS A 127 22.93 21.92 4.85
C LYS A 127 23.09 20.82 5.91
N LYS A 128 23.93 19.82 5.66
CA LYS A 128 24.18 18.71 6.61
C LYS A 128 25.11 19.10 7.76
N PHE A 129 26.23 19.75 7.46
CA PHE A 129 27.30 19.95 8.44
C PHE A 129 27.33 21.36 9.05
N ASN A 130 26.61 22.32 8.45
CA ASN A 130 26.37 23.64 9.01
C ASN A 130 24.87 23.95 9.00
N PRO A 131 24.05 23.14 9.71
CA PRO A 131 22.60 23.28 9.67
C PRO A 131 22.18 24.63 10.26
N SER A 132 21.21 25.28 9.61
CA SER A 132 20.59 26.49 10.16
C SER A 132 19.93 26.20 11.51
N PRO A 133 19.69 27.21 12.37
CA PRO A 133 18.94 27.01 13.62
C PRO A 133 17.56 26.35 13.40
N TYR A 134 16.92 26.64 12.26
CA TYR A 134 15.70 25.95 11.85
C TYR A 134 15.92 24.44 11.62
N THR A 135 16.96 24.09 10.88
CA THR A 135 17.30 22.70 10.55
C THR A 135 17.61 21.91 11.82
N ILE A 136 18.34 22.51 12.76
CA ILE A 136 18.63 21.92 14.07
C ILE A 136 17.33 21.64 14.83
N ALA A 137 16.45 22.62 14.98
CA ALA A 137 15.18 22.46 15.69
C ALA A 137 14.26 21.41 15.03
N LEU A 138 14.23 21.36 13.70
CA LEU A 138 13.47 20.36 12.96
C LEU A 138 14.04 18.94 13.15
N GLN A 139 15.36 18.77 13.08
CA GLN A 139 16.03 17.49 13.31
C GLN A 139 15.86 16.99 14.74
N GLU A 140 15.98 17.88 15.73
CA GLU A 140 15.72 17.58 17.13
C GLU A 140 14.29 17.07 17.31
N GLY A 141 13.29 17.80 16.80
CA GLY A 141 11.88 17.37 16.87
C GLY A 141 11.64 16.02 16.19
N ARG A 142 12.24 15.77 15.02
CA ARG A 142 12.15 14.46 14.34
C ARG A 142 12.77 13.33 15.15
N SER A 143 13.93 13.58 15.77
CA SER A 143 14.64 12.63 16.61
C SER A 143 13.81 12.25 17.83
N LEU A 144 13.29 13.24 18.56
CA LEU A 144 12.41 13.04 19.71
C LEU A 144 11.14 12.26 19.33
N LEU A 145 10.53 12.61 18.19
CA LEU A 145 9.33 11.91 17.69
C LEU A 145 9.59 10.44 17.35
N ALA A 146 10.79 10.14 16.82
CA ALA A 146 11.22 8.77 16.49
C ALA A 146 11.57 7.95 17.74
N MET A 147 12.17 8.58 18.75
CA MET A 147 12.46 7.96 20.06
C MET A 147 11.20 7.74 20.90
N GLY A 148 10.07 8.34 20.52
CA GLY A 148 8.83 8.24 21.27
C GLY A 148 8.85 9.04 22.58
N GLU A 149 9.64 10.10 22.62
CA GLU A 149 9.70 11.04 23.74
C GLU A 149 8.37 11.76 23.96
N ASP A 150 8.24 12.46 25.08
CA ASP A 150 6.99 13.12 25.44
C ASP A 150 6.54 14.15 24.38
N SER A 151 5.22 14.21 24.17
CA SER A 151 4.61 15.06 23.14
C SER A 151 4.90 16.55 23.35
N ALA A 152 5.04 17.01 24.60
CA ALA A 152 5.21 18.43 24.90
C ALA A 152 6.62 18.91 24.51
N THR A 153 7.65 18.15 24.87
CA THR A 153 9.05 18.41 24.48
C THR A 153 9.22 18.31 22.97
N THR A 154 8.69 17.25 22.35
CA THR A 154 8.72 17.08 20.90
C THR A 154 8.04 18.25 20.16
N MET A 155 6.86 18.66 20.65
CA MET A 155 6.12 19.80 20.09
C MET A 155 6.86 21.14 20.28
N ALA A 156 7.62 21.31 21.37
CA ALA A 156 8.41 22.53 21.60
C ALA A 156 9.50 22.72 20.54
N ALA A 157 10.15 21.64 20.10
CA ALA A 157 11.13 21.68 19.01
C ALA A 157 10.47 22.12 17.69
N PHE A 158 9.31 21.54 17.32
CA PHE A 158 8.60 21.94 16.10
C PHE A 158 8.04 23.37 16.17
N LYS A 159 7.55 23.82 17.32
CA LYS A 159 7.17 25.24 17.53
C LYS A 159 8.35 26.19 17.34
N THR A 160 9.54 25.78 17.77
CA THR A 160 10.78 26.55 17.55
C THR A 160 11.09 26.63 16.06
N ALA A 161 11.01 25.51 15.33
CA ALA A 161 11.18 25.48 13.88
C ALA A 161 10.17 26.40 13.16
N ILE A 162 8.87 26.34 13.53
CA ILE A 162 7.82 27.22 12.97
C ILE A 162 8.13 28.70 13.22
N ARG A 163 8.60 29.06 14.43
CA ARG A 163 8.95 30.45 14.75
C ARG A 163 10.11 30.96 13.91
N LEU A 164 11.10 30.10 13.63
CA LEU A 164 12.29 30.44 12.86
C LEU A 164 11.97 30.55 11.36
N GLN A 165 11.16 29.64 10.81
CA GLN A 165 10.76 29.63 9.39
C GLN A 165 9.28 29.21 9.24
N PRO A 166 8.32 30.16 9.34
CA PRO A 166 6.89 29.86 9.35
C PRO A 166 6.31 29.47 7.99
N LEU A 167 7.08 29.59 6.91
CA LEU A 167 6.68 29.22 5.55
C LEU A 167 7.09 27.79 5.17
N GLU A 168 7.83 27.09 6.05
CA GLU A 168 8.21 25.71 5.83
C GLU A 168 7.07 24.75 6.24
N ALA A 169 6.79 23.75 5.40
CA ALA A 169 5.66 22.84 5.58
C ALA A 169 5.93 21.73 6.63
N ASP A 170 7.16 21.23 6.69
CA ASP A 170 7.55 20.07 7.50
C ASP A 170 7.19 20.18 8.98
N PRO A 171 7.47 21.29 9.70
CA PRO A 171 7.13 21.39 11.12
C PRO A 171 5.63 21.22 11.40
N TYR A 172 4.77 21.67 10.48
CA TYR A 172 3.32 21.50 10.60
C TYR A 172 2.92 20.05 10.41
N TYR A 173 3.49 19.34 9.43
CA TYR A 173 3.25 17.91 9.24
C TYR A 173 3.61 17.10 10.49
N PHE A 174 4.80 17.33 11.08
CA PHE A 174 5.19 16.60 12.28
C PHE A 174 4.36 17.00 13.51
N SER A 175 3.97 18.27 13.63
CA SER A 175 3.02 18.70 14.68
C SER A 175 1.69 17.97 14.53
N ALA A 176 1.20 17.76 13.30
CA ALA A 176 -0.02 17.00 13.05
C ALA A 176 0.07 15.54 13.51
N ILE A 177 1.22 14.87 13.30
CA ILE A 177 1.45 13.51 13.79
C ILE A 177 1.29 13.45 15.31
N ILE A 178 1.85 14.42 16.04
CA ILE A 178 1.74 14.47 17.52
C ILE A 178 0.27 14.64 17.92
N HIS A 179 -0.42 15.61 17.32
CA HIS A 179 -1.84 15.84 17.59
C HIS A 179 -2.70 14.60 17.30
N ASP A 180 -2.44 13.90 16.20
CA ASP A 180 -3.17 12.68 15.84
C ASP A 180 -2.93 11.53 16.83
N ARG A 181 -1.67 11.32 17.27
CA ARG A 181 -1.32 10.33 18.30
C ARG A 181 -2.04 10.58 19.63
N GLU A 182 -2.33 11.83 19.94
CA GLU A 182 -3.05 12.24 21.16
C GLU A 182 -4.57 12.31 20.97
N GLY A 183 -5.10 11.86 19.82
CA GLY A 183 -6.53 11.88 19.51
C GLY A 183 -7.10 13.28 19.24
N ARG A 184 -6.24 14.30 19.14
CA ARG A 184 -6.61 15.70 18.85
C ARG A 184 -6.71 15.93 17.35
N HIS A 185 -7.68 15.25 16.73
CA HIS A 185 -7.84 15.19 15.27
C HIS A 185 -8.16 16.54 14.62
N ALA A 186 -8.82 17.46 15.33
CA ALA A 186 -9.13 18.79 14.81
C ALA A 186 -7.84 19.61 14.62
N GLU A 187 -6.97 19.63 15.62
CA GLU A 187 -5.67 20.29 15.58
C GLU A 187 -4.73 19.63 14.57
N ALA A 188 -4.75 18.29 14.50
CA ALA A 188 -3.99 17.56 13.49
C ALA A 188 -4.39 17.99 12.08
N LYS A 189 -5.70 18.03 11.77
CA LYS A 189 -6.20 18.48 10.46
C LYS A 189 -5.83 19.94 10.18
N ALA A 190 -5.94 20.84 11.16
CA ALA A 190 -5.53 22.24 10.99
C ALA A 190 -4.04 22.38 10.63
N CYS A 191 -3.17 21.59 11.26
CA CYS A 191 -1.75 21.54 10.90
C CYS A 191 -1.54 20.97 9.49
N LEU A 192 -2.28 19.95 9.08
CA LEU A 192 -2.19 19.36 7.74
C LEU A 192 -2.69 20.31 6.65
N GLU A 193 -3.79 21.02 6.89
CA GLU A 193 -4.29 22.07 5.99
C GLU A 193 -3.24 23.17 5.80
N LYS A 194 -2.57 23.59 6.88
CA LYS A 194 -1.46 24.56 6.79
C LYS A 194 -0.28 24.00 6.00
N CYS A 195 0.09 22.74 6.22
CA CYS A 195 1.14 22.06 5.46
C CYS A 195 0.83 22.03 3.96
N ILE A 196 -0.40 21.64 3.59
CA ILE A 196 -0.86 21.56 2.19
C ILE A 196 -0.93 22.95 1.55
N LEU A 197 -1.32 23.98 2.31
CA LEU A 197 -1.34 25.36 1.83
C LEU A 197 0.07 25.87 1.49
N LEU A 198 1.07 25.53 2.31
CA LEU A 198 2.47 25.94 2.10
C LEU A 198 3.14 25.13 0.99
N LYS A 199 2.81 23.85 0.86
CA LYS A 199 3.34 22.95 -0.16
C LYS A 199 2.25 22.02 -0.67
N GLU A 200 1.67 22.38 -1.82
CA GLU A 200 0.54 21.64 -2.41
C GLU A 200 0.90 20.19 -2.75
N ALA A 201 2.12 19.96 -3.24
CA ALA A 201 2.66 18.63 -3.52
C ALA A 201 3.34 18.04 -2.27
N TYR A 202 2.58 17.82 -1.19
CA TYR A 202 3.07 17.20 0.05
C TYR A 202 2.31 15.90 0.37
N PRO A 203 2.64 14.76 -0.28
CA PRO A 203 1.78 13.59 -0.26
C PRO A 203 1.48 13.02 1.14
N LYS A 204 2.50 12.98 2.00
CA LYS A 204 2.38 12.48 3.38
C LYS A 204 1.28 13.21 4.19
N ALA A 205 1.04 14.49 3.90
CA ALA A 205 0.01 15.26 4.59
C ALA A 205 -1.40 14.87 4.13
N TYR A 206 -1.59 14.63 2.84
CA TYR A 206 -2.86 14.14 2.30
C TYR A 206 -3.16 12.72 2.80
N ASP A 207 -2.15 11.84 2.82
CA ASP A 207 -2.32 10.46 3.27
C ASP A 207 -2.68 10.42 4.76
N LEU A 208 -1.99 11.19 5.61
CA LEU A 208 -2.34 11.28 7.03
C LEU A 208 -3.73 11.88 7.24
N MET A 209 -4.10 12.92 6.47
CA MET A 209 -5.44 13.49 6.54
C MET A 209 -6.52 12.49 6.12
N GLY A 210 -6.24 11.67 5.10
CA GLY A 210 -7.09 10.56 4.70
C GLY A 210 -7.29 9.53 5.81
N LEU A 211 -6.21 9.12 6.49
CA LEU A 211 -6.29 8.20 7.63
C LEU A 211 -7.11 8.78 8.80
N ILE A 212 -6.99 10.09 9.08
CA ILE A 212 -7.81 10.75 10.10
C ILE A 212 -9.29 10.69 9.71
N PHE A 213 -9.63 11.05 8.47
CA PHE A 213 -11.01 10.96 7.99
C PHE A 213 -11.56 9.54 8.01
N HIS A 214 -10.71 8.53 7.73
CA HIS A 214 -11.08 7.13 7.82
C HIS A 214 -11.51 6.74 9.24
N ARG A 215 -10.72 7.13 10.25
CA ARG A 215 -11.04 6.88 11.68
C ARG A 215 -12.32 7.60 12.11
N GLU A 216 -12.56 8.79 11.57
CA GLU A 216 -13.81 9.55 11.77
C GLU A 216 -15.00 8.98 10.97
N LYS A 217 -14.79 7.94 10.14
CA LYS A 217 -15.77 7.38 9.19
C LYS A 217 -16.30 8.39 8.18
N ASN A 218 -15.54 9.45 7.93
CA ASN A 218 -15.86 10.49 6.96
C ASN A 218 -15.28 10.13 5.58
N TYR A 219 -15.81 9.06 5.00
CA TYR A 219 -15.28 8.47 3.76
C TYR A 219 -15.42 9.39 2.54
N THR A 220 -16.36 10.32 2.55
CA THR A 220 -16.52 11.33 1.48
C THR A 220 -15.37 12.34 1.49
N ALA A 221 -14.98 12.83 2.69
CA ALA A 221 -13.82 13.70 2.85
C ALA A 221 -12.51 12.95 2.59
N GLU A 222 -12.38 11.71 3.08
CA GLU A 222 -11.24 10.82 2.79
C GLU A 222 -11.02 10.65 1.29
N ARG A 223 -12.06 10.29 0.54
CA ARG A 223 -11.96 10.12 -0.91
C ARG A 223 -11.56 11.42 -1.60
N LYS A 224 -12.14 12.55 -1.20
CA LYS A 224 -11.85 13.86 -1.80
C LYS A 224 -10.38 14.24 -1.61
N ILE A 225 -9.85 14.10 -0.39
CA ILE A 225 -8.48 14.52 -0.10
C ILE A 225 -7.46 13.61 -0.80
N LEU A 226 -7.66 12.29 -0.76
CA LEU A 226 -6.76 11.34 -1.41
C LEU A 226 -6.81 11.41 -2.95
N SER A 227 -7.96 11.77 -3.52
CA SER A 227 -8.08 11.95 -4.98
C SER A 227 -7.22 13.12 -5.48
N ARG A 228 -7.16 14.22 -4.72
CA ARG A 228 -6.36 15.41 -5.09
C ARG A 228 -4.88 15.09 -5.22
N ILE A 229 -4.31 14.35 -4.26
CA ILE A 229 -2.89 13.96 -4.35
C ILE A 229 -2.64 12.85 -5.38
N SER A 230 -3.65 12.01 -5.66
CA SER A 230 -3.53 10.96 -6.67
C SER A 230 -3.43 11.49 -8.10
N GLU A 231 -3.84 12.74 -8.36
CA GLU A 231 -3.59 13.41 -9.64
C GLU A 231 -2.08 13.66 -9.85
N LEU A 232 -1.33 13.91 -8.77
CA LEU A 232 0.11 14.15 -8.80
C LEU A 232 0.92 12.85 -8.68
N SER A 233 0.48 11.92 -7.83
CA SER A 233 1.11 10.61 -7.63
C SER A 233 0.07 9.49 -7.71
N PRO A 234 -0.25 9.02 -8.93
CA PRO A 234 -1.34 8.07 -9.14
C PRO A 234 -0.98 6.63 -8.77
N HIS A 235 0.31 6.29 -8.63
CA HIS A 235 0.76 4.89 -8.60
C HIS A 235 1.09 4.34 -7.21
N LYS A 236 0.78 5.08 -6.13
CA LYS A 236 1.01 4.60 -4.77
C LYS A 236 0.01 3.51 -4.36
N LEU A 237 0.53 2.32 -4.06
CA LEU A 237 -0.26 1.14 -3.72
C LEU A 237 -1.20 1.42 -2.54
N GLU A 238 -0.65 1.80 -1.39
CA GLU A 238 -1.41 2.02 -0.15
C GLU A 238 -2.51 3.08 -0.33
N ARG A 239 -2.20 4.18 -1.04
CA ARG A 239 -3.19 5.22 -1.34
C ARG A 239 -4.34 4.69 -2.19
N ASN A 240 -4.04 3.92 -3.24
CA ASN A 240 -5.09 3.35 -4.09
C ASN A 240 -5.94 2.32 -3.34
N LEU A 241 -5.37 1.56 -2.41
CA LEU A 241 -6.13 0.65 -1.55
C LEU A 241 -7.05 1.42 -0.60
N ASN A 242 -6.56 2.49 0.03
CA ASN A 242 -7.36 3.36 0.90
C ASN A 242 -8.47 4.09 0.14
N LEU A 243 -8.17 4.62 -1.05
CA LEU A 243 -9.17 5.20 -1.94
C LEU A 243 -10.25 4.20 -2.34
N ALA A 244 -9.87 2.97 -2.67
CA ALA A 244 -10.84 1.92 -2.99
C ALA A 244 -11.73 1.60 -1.78
N LEU A 245 -11.16 1.47 -0.58
CA LEU A 245 -11.93 1.26 0.65
C LEU A 245 -12.91 2.41 0.91
N ALA A 246 -12.46 3.65 0.83
CA ALA A 246 -13.32 4.82 0.98
C ALA A 246 -14.43 4.84 -0.07
N SER A 247 -14.11 4.51 -1.33
CA SER A 247 -15.09 4.37 -2.43
C SER A 247 -16.12 3.29 -2.17
N VAL A 248 -15.75 2.12 -1.62
CA VAL A 248 -16.72 1.09 -1.21
C VAL A 248 -17.68 1.66 -0.17
N LYS A 249 -17.18 2.34 0.86
CA LYS A 249 -18.01 2.84 1.97
C LYS A 249 -19.00 3.93 1.57
N ILE A 250 -18.81 4.58 0.42
CA ILE A 250 -19.74 5.57 -0.15
C ILE A 250 -20.54 5.04 -1.36
N GLY A 251 -20.39 3.76 -1.72
CA GLY A 251 -21.10 3.14 -2.85
C GLY A 251 -20.58 3.53 -4.24
N ASP A 252 -19.34 3.99 -4.35
CA ASP A 252 -18.72 4.43 -5.60
C ASP A 252 -17.99 3.29 -6.32
N GLN A 253 -18.77 2.50 -7.04
CA GLN A 253 -18.32 1.30 -7.74
C GLN A 253 -17.19 1.56 -8.76
N ASP A 254 -17.30 2.64 -9.54
CA ASP A 254 -16.32 2.94 -10.58
C ASP A 254 -14.98 3.40 -10.00
N GLY A 255 -14.98 4.14 -8.90
CA GLY A 255 -13.73 4.48 -8.21
C GLY A 255 -13.07 3.26 -7.56
N VAL A 256 -13.83 2.31 -7.02
CA VAL A 256 -13.27 1.03 -6.54
C VAL A 256 -12.53 0.33 -7.68
N ARG A 257 -13.20 0.12 -8.83
CA ARG A 257 -12.59 -0.53 -10.00
C ARG A 257 -11.35 0.22 -10.49
N LYS A 258 -11.44 1.54 -10.60
CA LYS A 258 -10.32 2.39 -11.06
C LYS A 258 -9.12 2.27 -10.13
N CYS A 259 -9.31 2.45 -8.83
CA CYS A 259 -8.23 2.45 -7.85
C CYS A 259 -7.60 1.07 -7.69
N LEU A 260 -8.39 0.00 -7.59
CA LEU A 260 -7.86 -1.37 -7.48
C LEU A 260 -7.15 -1.83 -8.77
N LYS A 261 -7.62 -1.40 -9.94
CA LYS A 261 -6.91 -1.64 -11.20
C LYS A 261 -5.56 -0.94 -11.22
N ILE A 262 -5.47 0.29 -10.70
CA ILE A 262 -4.20 1.01 -10.61
C ILE A 262 -3.27 0.34 -9.60
N ALA A 263 -3.77 0.01 -8.41
CA ALA A 263 -3.04 -0.72 -7.36
C ALA A 263 -2.41 -2.01 -7.90
N ALA A 264 -3.17 -2.82 -8.64
CA ALA A 264 -2.71 -4.10 -9.15
C ALA A 264 -1.67 -4.04 -10.28
N ARG A 265 -1.46 -2.89 -10.95
CA ARG A 265 -0.62 -2.80 -12.17
C ARG A 265 0.86 -3.12 -11.94
N ARG A 266 1.40 -2.74 -10.79
CA ARG A 266 2.83 -2.84 -10.46
C ARG A 266 3.12 -3.86 -9.36
N VAL A 267 2.10 -4.61 -8.93
CA VAL A 267 2.23 -5.65 -7.91
C VAL A 267 2.82 -6.89 -8.56
N ASN A 268 3.83 -7.48 -7.92
CA ASN A 268 4.37 -8.77 -8.33
C ASN A 268 3.24 -9.82 -8.32
N PRO A 269 3.01 -10.58 -9.41
CA PRO A 269 2.00 -11.64 -9.45
C PRO A 269 2.06 -12.67 -8.30
N ASP A 270 3.24 -12.86 -7.69
CA ASP A 270 3.46 -13.77 -6.57
C ASP A 270 3.25 -13.11 -5.18
N ASP A 271 2.96 -11.81 -5.12
CA ASP A 271 2.58 -11.11 -3.87
C ASP A 271 1.13 -11.41 -3.48
N LEU A 272 0.95 -12.60 -2.92
CA LEU A 272 -0.33 -13.12 -2.45
C LEU A 272 -0.99 -12.18 -1.42
N ALA A 273 -0.20 -11.57 -0.53
CA ALA A 273 -0.71 -10.72 0.55
C ALA A 273 -1.42 -9.48 0.00
N THR A 274 -0.85 -8.83 -1.01
CA THR A 274 -1.47 -7.67 -1.66
C THR A 274 -2.73 -8.06 -2.42
N TYR A 275 -2.72 -9.16 -3.17
CA TYR A 275 -3.92 -9.61 -3.87
C TYR A 275 -5.03 -10.06 -2.91
N GLU A 276 -4.70 -10.64 -1.77
CA GLU A 276 -5.68 -10.92 -0.71
C GLU A 276 -6.33 -9.65 -0.18
N ARG A 277 -5.58 -8.54 -0.04
CA ARG A 277 -6.15 -7.24 0.35
C ARG A 277 -7.10 -6.73 -0.73
N ILE A 278 -6.68 -6.72 -2.00
CA ILE A 278 -7.53 -6.31 -3.13
C ILE A 278 -8.81 -7.13 -3.20
N PHE A 279 -8.68 -8.45 -3.07
CA PHE A 279 -9.80 -9.39 -3.02
C PHE A 279 -10.79 -9.06 -1.88
N LYS A 280 -10.28 -8.84 -0.65
CA LYS A 280 -11.11 -8.46 0.49
C LYS A 280 -11.84 -7.14 0.25
N ILE A 281 -11.21 -6.15 -0.38
CA ILE A 281 -11.86 -4.87 -0.71
C ILE A 281 -13.01 -5.07 -1.69
N TYR A 282 -12.83 -5.87 -2.74
CA TYR A 282 -13.95 -6.19 -3.64
C TYR A 282 -15.10 -6.91 -2.91
N LEU A 283 -14.79 -7.80 -1.96
CA LEU A 283 -15.83 -8.49 -1.18
C LEU A 283 -16.59 -7.62 -0.19
N GLU A 284 -16.12 -6.41 0.12
CA GLU A 284 -16.88 -5.48 0.99
C GLU A 284 -18.15 -4.94 0.28
N ASP A 285 -18.25 -5.05 -1.05
CA ASP A 285 -19.44 -4.74 -1.84
C ASP A 285 -19.94 -6.01 -2.55
N PRO A 286 -21.10 -6.58 -2.16
CA PRO A 286 -21.63 -7.80 -2.78
C PRO A 286 -21.80 -7.70 -4.30
N SER A 287 -22.05 -6.51 -4.84
CA SER A 287 -22.19 -6.30 -6.29
C SER A 287 -20.88 -6.49 -7.07
N MET A 288 -19.74 -6.52 -6.38
CA MET A 288 -18.40 -6.66 -6.94
C MET A 288 -17.84 -8.09 -6.82
N ALA A 289 -18.69 -9.08 -6.49
CA ALA A 289 -18.27 -10.47 -6.29
C ALA A 289 -17.61 -11.09 -7.53
N ALA A 290 -17.97 -10.65 -8.75
CA ALA A 290 -17.36 -11.12 -9.99
C ALA A 290 -15.90 -10.65 -10.16
N GLU A 291 -15.63 -9.39 -9.83
CA GLU A 291 -14.29 -8.82 -9.80
C GLU A 291 -13.43 -9.52 -8.73
N ALA A 292 -13.99 -9.75 -7.54
CA ALA A 292 -13.33 -10.51 -6.48
C ALA A 292 -12.94 -11.92 -6.95
N GLU A 293 -13.85 -12.62 -7.64
CA GLU A 293 -13.62 -13.96 -8.18
C GLU A 293 -12.46 -13.97 -9.19
N THR A 294 -12.41 -12.95 -10.06
CA THR A 294 -11.36 -12.80 -11.06
C THR A 294 -9.98 -12.65 -10.41
N VAL A 295 -9.86 -11.79 -9.39
CA VAL A 295 -8.60 -11.60 -8.65
C VAL A 295 -8.21 -12.90 -7.95
N TYR A 296 -9.16 -13.53 -7.28
CA TYR A 296 -8.93 -14.75 -6.50
C TYR A 296 -8.43 -15.91 -7.38
N LYS A 297 -9.14 -16.21 -8.47
CA LYS A 297 -8.78 -17.27 -9.41
C LYS A 297 -7.46 -17.02 -10.11
N LYS A 298 -7.12 -15.75 -10.37
CA LYS A 298 -5.90 -15.40 -11.10
C LYS A 298 -4.66 -15.48 -10.20
N TYR A 299 -4.74 -14.96 -8.98
CA TYR A 299 -3.56 -14.69 -8.16
C TYR A 299 -3.51 -15.49 -6.86
N ILE A 300 -4.63 -15.76 -6.20
CA ILE A 300 -4.63 -16.33 -4.84
C ILE A 300 -4.71 -17.85 -4.87
N ASP A 301 -5.74 -18.39 -5.52
CA ASP A 301 -6.01 -19.83 -5.56
C ASP A 301 -6.58 -20.21 -6.92
N LYS A 302 -5.65 -20.52 -7.83
CA LYS A 302 -5.96 -20.90 -9.21
C LYS A 302 -6.82 -22.17 -9.29
N LYS A 303 -6.74 -23.05 -8.29
CA LYS A 303 -7.45 -24.34 -8.28
C LYS A 303 -8.80 -24.26 -7.58
N MET A 304 -9.11 -23.14 -6.91
CA MET A 304 -10.31 -22.96 -6.11
C MET A 304 -10.44 -24.11 -5.10
N ASN A 305 -9.41 -24.31 -4.29
CA ASN A 305 -9.29 -25.41 -3.33
C ASN A 305 -9.37 -24.96 -1.86
N ASN A 306 -9.59 -23.68 -1.55
CA ASN A 306 -9.79 -23.19 -0.17
C ASN A 306 -11.27 -23.12 0.22
N PRO A 307 -11.80 -24.08 1.02
CA PRO A 307 -13.24 -24.17 1.29
C PRO A 307 -13.82 -22.95 2.02
N ARG A 308 -13.04 -22.36 2.94
CA ARG A 308 -13.48 -21.20 3.71
C ARG A 308 -13.69 -19.97 2.83
N LEU A 309 -12.82 -19.75 1.85
CA LEU A 309 -12.93 -18.63 0.92
C LEU A 309 -14.01 -18.87 -0.14
N LEU A 310 -14.17 -20.11 -0.61
CA LEU A 310 -15.30 -20.48 -1.49
C LEU A 310 -16.65 -20.24 -0.79
N ASN A 311 -16.76 -20.54 0.51
CA ASN A 311 -17.99 -20.27 1.26
C ASN A 311 -18.25 -18.76 1.36
N LYS A 312 -17.21 -17.92 1.52
CA LYS A 312 -17.39 -16.46 1.47
C LYS A 312 -17.95 -16.00 0.13
N PHE A 313 -17.38 -16.46 -0.99
CA PHE A 313 -17.93 -16.17 -2.32
C PHE A 313 -19.40 -16.57 -2.42
N ALA A 314 -19.73 -17.79 -1.97
CA ALA A 314 -21.09 -18.27 -2.04
C ALA A 314 -22.08 -17.36 -1.30
N LEU A 315 -21.72 -16.88 -0.11
CA LEU A 315 -22.55 -15.97 0.67
C LEU A 315 -22.75 -14.63 -0.06
N HIS A 316 -21.68 -14.04 -0.62
CA HIS A 316 -21.78 -12.78 -1.37
C HIS A 316 -22.61 -12.91 -2.66
N PHE A 317 -22.41 -13.97 -3.43
CA PHE A 317 -23.23 -14.23 -4.62
C PHE A 317 -24.71 -14.45 -4.26
N LYS A 318 -24.98 -15.10 -3.13
CA LYS A 318 -26.34 -15.26 -2.61
C LYS A 318 -26.99 -13.92 -2.24
N GLU A 319 -26.24 -12.99 -1.62
CA GLU A 319 -26.75 -11.66 -1.27
C GLU A 319 -27.21 -10.85 -2.49
N ILE A 320 -26.50 -10.95 -3.62
CA ILE A 320 -26.93 -10.36 -4.89
C ILE A 320 -27.90 -11.23 -5.69
N LYS A 321 -28.42 -12.30 -5.07
CA LYS A 321 -29.38 -13.26 -5.66
C LYS A 321 -28.86 -14.01 -6.88
N ASP A 322 -27.53 -14.09 -7.03
CA ASP A 322 -26.88 -14.95 -8.00
C ASP A 322 -26.71 -16.36 -7.42
N TYR A 323 -27.84 -17.06 -7.33
CA TYR A 323 -27.87 -18.37 -6.70
C TYR A 323 -27.11 -19.44 -7.50
N GLU A 324 -26.99 -19.27 -8.82
CA GLU A 324 -26.23 -20.20 -9.66
C GLU A 324 -24.75 -20.21 -9.26
N ARG A 325 -24.12 -19.03 -9.17
CA ARG A 325 -22.74 -18.94 -8.69
C ARG A 325 -22.61 -19.33 -7.23
N ALA A 326 -23.55 -18.94 -6.37
CA ALA A 326 -23.53 -19.33 -4.96
C ALA A 326 -23.50 -20.85 -4.79
N ILE A 327 -24.38 -21.56 -5.52
CA ILE A 327 -24.44 -23.03 -5.52
C ILE A 327 -23.16 -23.63 -6.09
N PHE A 328 -22.63 -23.12 -7.21
CA PHE A 328 -21.38 -23.58 -7.80
C PHE A 328 -20.22 -23.60 -6.78
N PHE A 329 -20.05 -22.52 -6.02
CA PHE A 329 -18.99 -22.45 -5.00
C PHE A 329 -19.19 -23.45 -3.86
N LEU A 330 -20.42 -23.63 -3.40
CA LEU A 330 -20.74 -24.60 -2.34
C LEU A 330 -20.57 -26.05 -2.81
N GLU A 331 -20.96 -26.36 -4.05
CA GLU A 331 -20.71 -27.67 -4.66
C GLU A 331 -19.22 -27.94 -4.84
N ARG A 332 -18.41 -26.91 -5.14
CA ARG A 332 -16.95 -27.04 -5.19
C ARG A 332 -16.38 -27.46 -3.84
N ILE A 333 -16.90 -26.92 -2.74
CA ILE A 333 -16.52 -27.35 -1.38
C ILE A 333 -16.86 -28.83 -1.16
N VAL A 334 -18.08 -29.24 -1.51
CA VAL A 334 -18.51 -30.65 -1.42
C VAL A 334 -17.59 -31.56 -2.25
N HIS A 335 -17.19 -31.13 -3.43
CA HIS A 335 -16.27 -31.89 -4.27
C HIS A 335 -14.90 -32.04 -3.61
N ILE A 336 -14.32 -30.96 -3.07
CA ILE A 336 -13.03 -30.99 -2.36
C ILE A 336 -13.10 -31.96 -1.18
N TRP A 337 -14.18 -31.90 -0.40
CA TRP A 337 -14.39 -32.79 0.75
C TRP A 337 -14.42 -34.27 0.36
N ARG A 338 -14.99 -34.60 -0.81
CA ARG A 338 -15.09 -35.99 -1.30
C ARG A 338 -13.84 -36.52 -1.96
N THR A 339 -13.03 -35.65 -2.57
CA THR A 339 -11.91 -36.08 -3.45
C THR A 339 -10.53 -35.83 -2.85
N SER A 340 -10.40 -34.88 -1.92
CA SER A 340 -9.12 -34.61 -1.25
C SER A 340 -9.04 -35.33 0.10
N LYS A 341 -7.92 -36.00 0.38
CA LYS A 341 -7.68 -36.58 1.71
C LYS A 341 -7.24 -35.55 2.75
N ASP A 342 -6.74 -34.40 2.30
CA ASP A 342 -6.19 -33.33 3.13
C ASP A 342 -6.99 -32.04 2.93
N HIS A 343 -8.30 -32.12 3.15
CA HIS A 343 -9.21 -30.97 3.00
C HIS A 343 -9.30 -30.11 4.27
N GLY A 344 -8.91 -30.63 5.43
CA GLY A 344 -8.99 -29.92 6.72
C GLY A 344 -10.39 -29.54 7.20
N ILE A 345 -11.46 -29.87 6.47
CA ILE A 345 -12.87 -29.64 6.85
C ILE A 345 -13.34 -30.70 7.86
N PRO A 346 -13.68 -30.33 9.12
CA PRO A 346 -14.33 -31.23 10.07
C PRO A 346 -15.81 -31.48 9.70
N PRO A 347 -16.43 -32.58 10.16
CA PRO A 347 -17.83 -32.89 9.87
C PRO A 347 -18.81 -31.77 10.25
N GLU A 348 -18.54 -31.05 11.34
CA GLU A 348 -19.36 -29.93 11.80
C GLU A 348 -19.35 -28.75 10.80
N ASP A 349 -18.17 -28.34 10.33
CA ASP A 349 -18.04 -27.30 9.29
C ASP A 349 -18.70 -27.75 7.98
N MET A 350 -18.56 -29.04 7.63
CA MET A 350 -19.20 -29.59 6.43
C MET A 350 -20.72 -29.57 6.53
N ALA A 351 -21.29 -29.78 7.72
CA ALA A 351 -22.73 -29.63 7.95
C ALA A 351 -23.20 -28.21 7.67
N VAL A 352 -22.41 -27.19 8.04
CA VAL A 352 -22.70 -25.78 7.74
C VAL A 352 -22.65 -25.51 6.22
N PHE A 353 -21.68 -26.07 5.50
CA PHE A 353 -21.61 -25.92 4.04
C PHE A 353 -22.78 -26.60 3.32
N TYR A 354 -23.16 -27.81 3.74
CA TYR A 354 -24.37 -28.45 3.22
C TYR A 354 -25.63 -27.67 3.56
N PHE A 355 -25.73 -27.10 4.77
CA PHE A 355 -26.85 -26.25 5.15
C PHE A 355 -26.95 -25.01 4.24
N ASN A 356 -25.83 -24.31 4.01
CA ASN A 356 -25.79 -23.15 3.11
C ASN A 356 -26.17 -23.53 1.67
N LEU A 357 -25.72 -24.70 1.19
CA LEU A 357 -26.09 -25.21 -0.14
C LEU A 357 -27.60 -25.47 -0.21
N GLY A 358 -28.17 -26.13 0.80
CA GLY A 358 -29.61 -26.37 0.89
C GLY A 358 -30.42 -25.07 0.86
N VAL A 359 -29.99 -24.05 1.63
CA VAL A 359 -30.63 -22.72 1.65
C VAL A 359 -30.57 -22.06 0.28
N ALA A 360 -29.38 -21.98 -0.35
CA ALA A 360 -29.22 -21.38 -1.66
C ALA A 360 -30.07 -22.09 -2.74
N THR A 361 -30.16 -23.43 -2.70
CA THR A 361 -31.02 -24.20 -3.60
C THR A 361 -32.50 -23.92 -3.39
N ILE A 362 -32.97 -23.76 -2.14
CA ILE A 362 -34.37 -23.37 -1.84
C ILE A 362 -34.66 -21.97 -2.38
N GLU A 363 -33.77 -21.02 -2.12
CA GLU A 363 -33.93 -19.64 -2.55
C GLU A 363 -33.97 -19.53 -4.08
N GLN A 364 -33.09 -20.27 -4.78
CA GLN A 364 -33.14 -20.40 -6.23
C GLN A 364 -34.46 -21.01 -6.70
N ALA A 365 -34.90 -22.12 -6.09
CA ALA A 365 -36.16 -22.78 -6.44
C ALA A 365 -37.37 -21.83 -6.31
N ASN A 366 -37.33 -20.94 -5.32
CA ASN A 366 -38.38 -19.94 -5.11
C ASN A 366 -38.46 -18.87 -6.20
N THR A 367 -37.39 -18.66 -6.98
CA THR A 367 -37.41 -17.74 -8.13
C THR A 367 -38.08 -18.33 -9.37
N TYR A 368 -38.24 -19.66 -9.44
CA TYR A 368 -38.86 -20.30 -10.59
C TYR A 368 -40.38 -20.10 -10.59
N THR A 369 -40.91 -19.72 -11.75
CA THR A 369 -42.35 -19.66 -12.01
C THR A 369 -42.92 -21.03 -12.40
N ASP A 370 -42.10 -21.89 -13.01
CA ASP A 370 -42.49 -23.26 -13.37
C ASP A 370 -42.53 -24.18 -12.15
N ALA A 371 -43.68 -24.83 -11.96
CA ALA A 371 -43.91 -25.69 -10.80
C ALA A 371 -43.03 -26.97 -10.82
N ALA A 372 -42.73 -27.52 -12.00
CA ALA A 372 -41.90 -28.72 -12.11
C ALA A 372 -40.43 -28.42 -11.77
N GLN A 373 -39.91 -27.28 -12.23
CA GLN A 373 -38.58 -26.79 -11.93
C GLN A 373 -38.43 -26.45 -10.44
N LYS A 374 -39.43 -25.76 -9.86
CA LYS A 374 -39.49 -25.48 -8.42
C LYS A 374 -39.49 -26.75 -7.56
N ASN A 375 -40.32 -27.73 -7.92
CA ASN A 375 -40.35 -29.03 -7.24
C ASN A 375 -39.02 -29.79 -7.37
N THR A 376 -38.34 -29.68 -8.52
CA THR A 376 -37.02 -30.26 -8.72
C THR A 376 -35.99 -29.61 -7.79
N GLY A 377 -36.00 -28.28 -7.68
CA GLY A 377 -35.14 -27.55 -6.75
C GLY A 377 -35.38 -27.96 -5.28
N TYR A 378 -36.64 -28.08 -4.85
CA TYR A 378 -36.99 -28.58 -3.52
C TYR A 378 -36.51 -30.01 -3.27
N LYS A 379 -36.66 -30.92 -4.25
CA LYS A 379 -36.12 -32.28 -4.13
C LYS A 379 -34.60 -32.29 -3.95
N THR A 380 -33.88 -31.44 -4.69
CA THR A 380 -32.43 -31.29 -4.56
C THR A 380 -32.06 -30.74 -3.18
N ALA A 381 -32.74 -29.68 -2.72
CA ALA A 381 -32.50 -29.09 -1.41
C ALA A 381 -32.72 -30.10 -0.26
N ALA A 382 -33.78 -30.91 -0.33
CA ALA A 382 -34.04 -31.94 0.68
C ALA A 382 -32.89 -32.95 0.78
N LYS A 383 -32.37 -33.42 -0.36
CA LYS A 383 -31.21 -34.35 -0.38
C LYS A 383 -29.95 -33.74 0.23
N VAL A 384 -29.72 -32.45 -0.01
CA VAL A 384 -28.56 -31.74 0.52
C VAL A 384 -28.70 -31.50 2.03
N LEU A 385 -29.88 -31.11 2.50
CA LEU A 385 -30.16 -30.88 3.92
C LEU A 385 -30.07 -32.16 4.75
N ASP A 386 -30.50 -33.30 4.19
CA ASP A 386 -30.30 -34.63 4.78
C ASP A 386 -28.81 -34.88 5.08
N LYS A 387 -27.92 -34.52 4.14
CA LYS A 387 -26.46 -34.62 4.35
C LYS A 387 -25.93 -33.68 5.42
N ALA A 388 -26.51 -32.49 5.57
CA ALA A 388 -26.14 -31.61 6.68
C ALA A 388 -26.50 -32.22 8.05
N ILE A 389 -27.66 -32.89 8.14
CA ILE A 389 -28.11 -33.56 9.36
C ILE A 389 -27.19 -34.74 9.70
N ASP A 390 -26.84 -35.54 8.69
CA ASP A 390 -25.92 -36.68 8.79
C ASP A 390 -24.54 -36.23 9.34
N CYS A 391 -23.97 -35.15 8.80
CA CYS A 391 -22.60 -34.72 9.12
C CYS A 391 -22.41 -34.26 10.57
N SER A 392 -23.43 -33.69 11.20
CA SER A 392 -23.34 -33.08 12.54
C SER A 392 -24.25 -33.76 13.58
N TYR A 393 -24.76 -34.95 13.30
CA TYR A 393 -25.65 -35.74 14.18
C TYR A 393 -26.68 -34.86 14.91
N LYS A 394 -27.56 -34.19 14.13
CA LYS A 394 -28.64 -33.24 14.52
C LYS A 394 -28.33 -31.75 14.33
N HIS A 395 -27.93 -31.33 13.13
CA HIS A 395 -27.92 -29.90 12.77
C HIS A 395 -29.36 -29.33 12.79
N ALA A 396 -29.76 -28.69 13.90
CA ALA A 396 -31.15 -28.32 14.16
C ALA A 396 -31.77 -27.40 13.08
N GLY A 397 -30.99 -26.47 12.52
CA GLY A 397 -31.45 -25.62 11.42
C GLY A 397 -31.72 -26.40 10.14
N ALA A 398 -30.93 -27.45 9.87
CA ALA A 398 -31.08 -28.27 8.66
C ALA A 398 -32.30 -29.19 8.80
N GLN A 399 -32.52 -29.77 9.99
CA GLN A 399 -33.70 -30.56 10.32
C GLN A 399 -35.00 -29.78 10.05
N LYS A 400 -35.10 -28.55 10.57
CA LYS A 400 -36.28 -27.70 10.38
C LYS A 400 -36.53 -27.38 8.90
N LEU A 401 -35.50 -27.03 8.15
CA LEU A 401 -35.65 -26.77 6.71
C LEU A 401 -35.99 -28.02 5.93
N TYR A 402 -35.42 -29.18 6.28
CA TYR A 402 -35.73 -30.45 5.64
C TYR A 402 -37.21 -30.81 5.79
N GLU A 403 -37.75 -30.70 7.01
CA GLU A 403 -39.18 -30.90 7.29
C GLU A 403 -40.06 -29.91 6.50
N TRP A 404 -39.66 -28.64 6.45
CA TRP A 404 -40.37 -27.60 5.70
C TRP A 404 -40.41 -27.85 4.19
N VAL A 405 -39.30 -28.32 3.59
CA VAL A 405 -39.21 -28.61 2.16
C VAL A 405 -39.98 -29.88 1.82
N THR A 406 -39.84 -30.93 2.63
CA THR A 406 -40.53 -32.22 2.41
C THR A 406 -42.05 -32.08 2.53
N ALA A 407 -42.54 -31.21 3.42
CA ALA A 407 -43.96 -30.90 3.51
C ALA A 407 -44.54 -30.22 2.24
N ARG A 408 -43.73 -29.47 1.48
CA ARG A 408 -44.14 -28.82 0.22
C ARG A 408 -44.09 -29.74 -0.99
N LEU A 409 -43.40 -30.87 -0.87
CA LEU A 409 -43.31 -31.88 -1.92
C LEU A 409 -44.46 -32.89 -1.86
N LYS A 410 -45.18 -32.94 -0.74
CA LYS A 410 -46.42 -33.70 -0.55
C LYS A 410 -47.59 -32.84 -0.98
#